data_AF-A0AAJ2TGP8-F1
#
_entry.id   AF-A0AAJ2TGP8-F1
#
_cell.length_a   1.000
_cell.length_b   1.000
_cell.length_c   1.000
_cell.angle_alpha   90.00
_cell.angle_beta   90.00
_cell.angle_gamma   90.00
#
_symmetry.space_group_name_H-M   'P 1'
#
loop_
_entity.id
_entity.type
_entity.pdbx_description
1 polymer ?
#
loop_
_entity_poly.entity_id
_entity_poly.type
_entity_poly.pdbx_seq_one_letter_code
_entity_poly.pdbx_strand_id
1 'polypeptide(L)'
;MSRRSRLLLCAGLVPLPWFLFWTSVAAVFAPGYNPLAQHASELLQAPTLASICGRIAALGSGVGFVAFAIGVWRESGRRIAVGAICWLVFGISMLTNGLWPMGHPMHGFYTIGIANIIAPAMSHIELSAWSANRRAYAVTAMVSIASIVYLWLNVVGADPEGYRGLTQRLFSSINSLWPFLVALYLLRRGSSALKVQPAH
;
A
#
# COMPACT_ATOMS: atom_id res chain seq x y z
N MET A 1 0.61 19.26 14.32
CA MET A 1 0.73 18.74 12.94
C MET A 1 0.42 19.86 11.95
N SER A 2 1.30 20.11 10.96
CA SER A 2 1.07 21.16 9.95
C SER A 2 -0.03 20.76 8.93
N ARG A 3 -0.70 21.73 8.30
CA ARG A 3 -1.72 21.48 7.26
C ARG A 3 -1.17 20.66 6.08
N ARG A 4 0.09 20.89 5.69
CA ARG A 4 0.76 20.14 4.61
C ARG A 4 1.04 18.69 5.01
N SER A 5 1.49 18.45 6.24
CA SER A 5 1.68 17.07 6.76
C SER A 5 0.36 16.31 6.83
N ARG A 6 -0.73 17.00 7.21
CA ARG A 6 -2.07 16.41 7.25
C ARG A 6 -2.52 15.92 5.87
N LEU A 7 -2.35 16.73 4.82
CA LEU A 7 -2.71 16.34 3.45
C LEU A 7 -1.90 15.14 2.95
N LEU A 8 -0.61 15.10 3.25
CA LEU A 8 0.26 13.97 2.89
C LEU A 8 -0.15 12.69 3.61
N LEU A 9 -0.51 12.77 4.90
CA LEU A 9 -1.00 11.62 5.65
C LEU A 9 -2.37 11.14 5.14
N CYS A 10 -3.27 12.05 4.71
CA CYS A 10 -4.53 11.67 4.07
C CYS A 10 -4.32 10.79 2.83
N ALA A 11 -3.20 10.92 2.12
CA ALA A 11 -2.90 10.06 0.99
C ALA A 11 -2.81 8.57 1.36
N GLY A 12 -2.52 8.22 2.62
CA GLY A 12 -2.55 6.83 3.09
C GLY A 12 -3.94 6.19 3.06
N LEU A 13 -5.01 6.99 2.96
CA LEU A 13 -6.38 6.51 2.84
C LEU A 13 -6.74 6.07 1.40
N VAL A 14 -5.89 6.38 0.42
CA VAL A 14 -6.19 6.22 -1.01
C VAL A 14 -5.81 4.83 -1.56
N PRO A 15 -4.62 4.26 -1.30
CA PRO A 15 -4.15 3.08 -2.03
C PRO A 15 -5.09 1.88 -1.98
N LEU A 16 -5.62 1.54 -0.81
CA LEU A 16 -6.52 0.40 -0.64
C LEU A 16 -7.82 0.54 -1.46
N PRO A 17 -8.67 1.55 -1.23
CA PRO A 17 -9.91 1.69 -2.00
C PRO A 17 -9.65 1.94 -3.49
N TRP A 18 -8.58 2.68 -3.82
CA TRP A 18 -8.22 2.96 -5.20
C TRP A 18 -7.86 1.69 -5.98
N PHE A 19 -6.99 0.86 -5.39
CA PHE A 19 -6.61 -0.42 -5.97
C PHE A 19 -7.81 -1.34 -6.17
N LEU A 20 -8.63 -1.52 -5.14
CA LEU A 20 -9.80 -2.41 -5.21
C LEU A 20 -10.82 -1.94 -6.24
N PHE A 21 -11.10 -0.63 -6.28
CA PHE A 21 -12.04 -0.06 -7.24
C PHE A 21 -11.56 -0.26 -8.68
N TRP A 22 -10.36 0.20 -9.01
CA TRP A 22 -9.90 0.18 -10.40
C TRP A 22 -9.57 -1.22 -10.92
N THR A 23 -9.14 -2.14 -10.06
CA THR A 23 -8.98 -3.55 -10.45
C THR A 23 -10.32 -4.25 -10.67
N SER A 24 -11.36 -3.89 -9.92
CA SER A 24 -12.72 -4.40 -10.15
C SER A 24 -13.30 -3.85 -11.45
N VAL A 25 -13.14 -2.55 -11.72
CA VAL A 25 -13.55 -1.94 -13.00
C VAL A 25 -12.79 -2.57 -14.17
N ALA A 26 -11.48 -2.79 -14.03
CA ALA A 26 -10.68 -3.45 -15.06
C ALA A 26 -11.18 -4.87 -15.37
N ALA A 27 -11.53 -5.65 -14.33
CA ALA A 27 -12.04 -7.00 -14.49
C ALA A 27 -13.35 -7.05 -15.30
N VAL A 28 -14.24 -6.05 -15.14
CA VAL A 28 -15.48 -5.95 -15.93
C VAL A 28 -15.19 -5.79 -17.43
N PHE A 29 -14.09 -5.11 -17.78
CA PHE A 29 -13.69 -4.88 -19.17
C PHE A 29 -12.75 -5.94 -19.74
N ALA A 30 -12.45 -7.02 -19.00
CA ALA A 30 -11.48 -8.04 -19.39
C ALA A 30 -12.19 -9.38 -19.70
N PRO A 31 -12.54 -9.67 -20.96
CA PRO A 31 -13.18 -10.93 -21.33
C PRO A 31 -12.31 -12.13 -20.93
N GLY A 32 -12.92 -13.13 -20.28
CA GLY A 32 -12.22 -14.33 -19.83
C GLY A 32 -11.33 -14.13 -18.59
N TYR A 33 -11.26 -12.92 -18.04
CA TYR A 33 -10.49 -12.67 -16.83
C TYR A 33 -11.18 -13.24 -15.59
N ASN A 34 -10.48 -14.07 -14.83
CA ASN A 34 -10.97 -14.61 -13.56
C ASN A 34 -10.24 -13.95 -12.38
N PRO A 35 -10.89 -13.06 -11.59
CA PRO A 35 -10.26 -12.40 -10.45
C PRO A 35 -9.78 -13.35 -9.34
N LEU A 36 -10.30 -14.57 -9.28
CA LEU A 36 -9.85 -15.59 -8.32
C LEU A 36 -8.54 -16.23 -8.78
N ALA A 37 -8.45 -16.60 -10.05
CA ALA A 37 -7.30 -17.34 -10.58
C ALA A 37 -6.20 -16.45 -11.18
N GLN A 38 -6.49 -15.19 -11.50
CA GLN A 38 -5.54 -14.31 -12.19
C GLN A 38 -5.15 -13.11 -11.34
N HIS A 39 -3.86 -12.79 -11.38
CA HIS A 39 -3.30 -11.63 -10.71
C HIS A 39 -3.86 -10.33 -11.30
N ALA A 40 -4.00 -9.30 -10.47
CA ALA A 40 -4.38 -7.97 -10.90
C ALA A 40 -3.38 -7.39 -11.92
N SER A 41 -2.10 -7.78 -11.84
CA SER A 41 -1.06 -7.38 -12.80
C SER A 41 -1.28 -7.96 -14.20
N GLU A 42 -1.98 -9.10 -14.32
CA GLU A 42 -2.32 -9.69 -15.63
C GLU A 42 -3.33 -8.82 -16.40
N LEU A 43 -4.10 -7.96 -15.72
CA LEU A 43 -5.01 -7.02 -16.38
C LEU A 43 -4.29 -6.06 -17.33
N LEU A 44 -3.00 -5.82 -17.14
CA LEU A 44 -2.22 -4.95 -18.04
C LEU A 44 -2.00 -5.58 -19.42
N GLN A 45 -2.14 -6.90 -19.53
CA GLN A 45 -2.07 -7.65 -20.78
C GLN A 45 -3.44 -7.85 -21.44
N ALA A 46 -4.53 -7.47 -20.75
CA ALA A 46 -5.89 -7.55 -21.25
C ALA A 46 -6.18 -6.46 -22.31
N PRO A 47 -7.34 -6.50 -23.01
CA PRO A 47 -7.74 -5.50 -23.98
C PRO A 47 -7.71 -4.06 -23.43
N THR A 48 -7.63 -3.08 -24.33
CA THR A 48 -7.26 -1.69 -24.07
C THR A 48 -7.91 -1.08 -22.82
N LEU A 49 -9.24 -1.19 -22.65
CA LEU A 49 -9.93 -0.59 -21.50
C LEU A 49 -9.55 -1.25 -20.17
N ALA A 50 -9.45 -2.58 -20.11
CA ALA A 50 -9.02 -3.31 -18.93
C ALA A 50 -7.57 -2.98 -18.56
N SER A 51 -6.67 -2.92 -19.56
CA SER A 51 -5.28 -2.53 -19.36
C SER A 51 -5.17 -1.11 -18.81
N ILE A 52 -5.90 -0.14 -19.38
CA ILE A 52 -5.92 1.25 -18.88
C ILE A 52 -6.39 1.27 -17.41
N CYS A 53 -7.48 0.58 -17.08
CA CYS A 53 -7.99 0.55 -15.70
C CYS A 53 -6.97 -0.09 -14.73
N GLY A 54 -6.31 -1.18 -15.12
CA GLY A 54 -5.26 -1.81 -14.33
C GLY A 54 -4.06 -0.89 -14.10
N ARG A 55 -3.66 -0.13 -15.13
CA ARG A 55 -2.59 0.88 -15.02
C ARG A 55 -2.98 2.01 -14.08
N ILE A 56 -4.21 2.52 -14.17
CA ILE A 56 -4.74 3.54 -13.26
C ILE A 56 -4.74 3.03 -11.82
N ALA A 57 -5.11 1.77 -11.59
CA ALA A 57 -5.07 1.15 -10.26
C ALA A 57 -3.66 1.20 -9.67
N ALA A 58 -2.65 0.79 -10.43
CA ALA A 58 -1.25 0.78 -10.00
C ALA A 58 -0.70 2.19 -9.79
N LEU A 59 -0.90 3.10 -10.75
CA LEU A 59 -0.41 4.48 -10.70
C LEU A 59 -0.99 5.26 -9.53
N GLY A 60 -2.31 5.26 -9.34
CA GLY A 60 -2.92 6.02 -8.25
C GLY A 60 -2.58 5.45 -6.87
N SER A 61 -2.45 4.12 -6.75
CA SER A 61 -1.93 3.50 -5.52
C SER A 61 -0.49 3.93 -5.25
N GLY A 62 0.37 3.94 -6.28
CA GLY A 62 1.76 4.38 -6.19
C GLY A 62 1.88 5.84 -5.74
N VAL A 63 1.11 6.76 -6.35
CA VAL A 63 1.05 8.17 -5.92
C VAL A 63 0.61 8.28 -4.46
N GLY A 64 -0.42 7.52 -4.05
CA GLY A 64 -0.89 7.49 -2.67
C GLY A 64 0.18 7.05 -1.68
N PHE A 65 0.91 5.96 -1.98
CA PHE A 65 2.02 5.48 -1.14
C PHE A 65 3.18 6.47 -1.09
N VAL A 66 3.56 7.09 -2.20
CA VAL A 66 4.64 8.10 -2.23
C VAL A 66 4.28 9.30 -1.36
N ALA A 67 3.07 9.85 -1.52
CA ALA A 67 2.62 10.99 -0.72
C ALA A 67 2.49 10.63 0.77
N PHE A 68 1.96 9.44 1.07
CA PHE A 68 1.87 8.92 2.44
C PHE A 68 3.26 8.75 3.07
N ALA A 69 4.22 8.20 2.34
CA ALA A 69 5.59 8.00 2.80
C ALA A 69 6.24 9.32 3.22
N ILE A 70 6.06 10.39 2.43
CA ILE A 70 6.55 11.74 2.77
C ILE A 70 5.84 12.24 4.05
N GLY A 71 4.55 11.96 4.21
CA GLY A 71 3.78 12.27 5.41
C GLY A 71 4.34 11.57 6.66
N VAL A 72 4.56 10.26 6.58
CA VAL A 72 5.16 9.44 7.64
C VAL A 72 6.56 9.93 7.98
N TRP A 73 7.39 10.25 6.99
CA TRP A 73 8.73 10.77 7.22
C TRP A 73 8.67 12.04 8.07
N ARG A 74 7.82 13.00 7.68
CA ARG A 74 7.67 14.26 8.41
C ARG A 74 7.13 14.05 9.82
N GLU A 75 6.16 13.15 9.99
CA GLU A 75 5.56 12.86 11.30
C GLU A 75 6.52 12.12 12.23
N SER A 76 7.44 11.32 11.69
CA SER A 76 8.45 10.62 12.50
C SER A 76 9.42 11.56 13.22
N GLY A 77 9.62 12.77 12.69
CA GLY A 77 10.64 13.71 13.17
C GLY A 77 12.09 13.22 13.02
N ARG A 78 12.33 12.07 12.37
CA ARG A 78 13.67 11.49 12.21
C ARG A 78 14.35 12.03 10.95
N ARG A 79 15.67 12.19 11.03
CA ARG A 79 16.51 12.53 9.87
C ARG A 79 16.50 11.40 8.82
N ILE A 80 16.53 10.15 9.30
CA ILE A 80 16.41 8.94 8.48
C ILE A 80 15.24 8.13 9.06
N ALA A 81 14.18 7.98 8.27
CA ALA A 81 13.00 7.20 8.61
C ALA A 81 12.91 6.00 7.67
N VAL A 82 13.44 4.85 8.10
CA VAL A 82 13.53 3.62 7.32
C VAL A 82 12.16 3.17 6.87
N GLY A 83 11.14 3.23 7.74
CA GLY A 83 9.78 2.85 7.36
C GLY A 83 9.22 3.74 6.24
N ALA A 84 9.47 5.05 6.32
CA ALA A 84 9.08 5.98 5.26
C ALA A 84 9.84 5.70 3.95
N ILE A 85 11.14 5.39 4.01
CA ILE A 85 11.93 5.00 2.84
C ILE A 85 11.33 3.74 2.20
N CYS A 86 10.99 2.72 2.98
CA CYS A 86 10.39 1.49 2.47
C CYS A 86 9.05 1.75 1.79
N TRP A 87 8.17 2.58 2.38
CA TRP A 87 6.91 2.99 1.74
C TRP A 87 7.13 3.79 0.46
N LEU A 88 8.16 4.64 0.41
CA LEU A 88 8.52 5.41 -0.79
C LEU A 88 8.98 4.47 -1.90
N VAL A 89 9.89 3.53 -1.61
CA VAL A 89 10.38 2.52 -2.55
C VAL A 89 9.23 1.67 -3.06
N PHE A 90 8.33 1.23 -2.18
CA PHE A 90 7.14 0.48 -2.58
C PHE A 90 6.19 1.30 -3.46
N GLY A 91 5.98 2.57 -3.14
CA GLY A 91 5.19 3.48 -3.97
C GLY A 91 5.77 3.65 -5.36
N ILE A 92 7.09 3.80 -5.48
CA ILE A 92 7.81 3.85 -6.77
C ILE A 92 7.63 2.54 -7.53
N SER A 93 7.79 1.39 -6.87
CA SER A 93 7.53 0.07 -7.47
C SER A 93 6.09 -0.01 -8.03
N MET A 94 5.10 0.48 -7.30
CA MET A 94 3.71 0.53 -7.77
C MET A 94 3.49 1.47 -8.96
N LEU A 95 4.20 2.62 -9.02
CA LEU A 95 4.17 3.47 -10.21
C LEU A 95 4.73 2.70 -11.42
N THR A 96 5.84 2.00 -11.24
CA THR A 96 6.43 1.20 -12.33
C THR A 96 5.53 0.04 -12.76
N ASN A 97 4.77 -0.58 -11.84
CA ASN A 97 3.75 -1.57 -12.18
C ASN A 97 2.72 -1.02 -13.18
N GLY A 98 2.36 0.27 -13.08
CA GLY A 98 1.39 0.90 -13.99
C GLY A 98 1.98 1.37 -15.32
N LEU A 99 3.29 1.60 -15.37
CA LEU A 99 4.00 2.05 -16.58
C LEU A 99 4.40 0.86 -17.47
N TRP A 100 4.94 -0.21 -16.88
CA TRP A 100 5.39 -1.38 -17.62
C TRP A 100 4.47 -2.58 -17.35
N PRO A 101 4.01 -3.31 -18.39
CA PRO A 101 3.18 -4.49 -18.21
C PRO A 101 3.97 -5.65 -17.61
N MET A 102 3.25 -6.61 -17.04
CA MET A 102 3.82 -7.86 -16.53
C MET A 102 4.59 -8.59 -17.64
N GLY A 103 5.78 -9.09 -17.31
CA GLY A 103 6.75 -9.68 -18.26
C GLY A 103 7.91 -8.75 -18.63
N HIS A 104 7.75 -7.43 -18.48
CA HIS A 104 8.86 -6.49 -18.62
C HIS A 104 9.70 -6.44 -17.32
N PRO A 105 11.05 -6.44 -17.36
CA PRO A 105 11.90 -6.40 -16.15
C PRO A 105 11.65 -5.22 -15.20
N MET A 106 11.09 -4.14 -15.75
CA MET A 106 10.77 -2.90 -15.05
C MET A 106 9.39 -2.93 -14.38
N HIS A 107 8.58 -3.96 -14.61
CA HIS A 107 7.35 -4.19 -13.87
C HIS A 107 7.71 -4.52 -12.41
N GLY A 108 7.33 -3.64 -11.49
CA GLY A 108 7.73 -3.71 -10.08
C GLY A 108 9.18 -3.28 -9.84
N PHE A 109 9.83 -2.76 -10.89
CA PHE A 109 11.22 -2.33 -11.03
C PHE A 109 12.25 -3.26 -10.37
N TYR A 110 12.40 -4.49 -10.85
CA TYR A 110 13.30 -5.48 -10.25
C TYR A 110 12.92 -5.89 -8.81
N THR A 111 11.63 -5.94 -8.51
CA THR A 111 11.12 -6.47 -7.22
C THR A 111 11.52 -5.63 -6.00
N ILE A 112 11.98 -4.38 -6.20
CA ILE A 112 12.30 -3.47 -5.09
C ILE A 112 11.09 -3.23 -4.15
N GLY A 113 9.88 -3.48 -4.64
CA GLY A 113 8.64 -3.45 -3.87
C GLY A 113 8.63 -4.38 -2.64
N ILE A 114 9.50 -5.39 -2.59
CA ILE A 114 9.70 -6.27 -1.42
C ILE A 114 10.05 -5.49 -0.13
N ALA A 115 10.54 -4.26 -0.26
CA ALA A 115 10.77 -3.37 0.86
C ALA A 115 9.51 -3.13 1.72
N ASN A 116 8.31 -3.30 1.16
CA ASN A 116 7.06 -3.16 1.90
C ASN A 116 6.92 -4.13 3.08
N ILE A 117 7.62 -5.27 3.08
CA ILE A 117 7.53 -6.30 4.12
C ILE A 117 7.93 -5.72 5.49
N ILE A 118 8.99 -4.91 5.51
CA ILE A 118 9.51 -4.30 6.73
C ILE A 118 8.94 -2.90 6.99
N ALA A 119 8.28 -2.28 6.01
CA ALA A 119 7.78 -0.91 6.11
C ALA A 119 6.84 -0.68 7.33
N PRO A 120 5.83 -1.54 7.58
CA PRO A 120 4.97 -1.42 8.77
C PRO A 120 5.74 -1.49 10.10
N ALA A 121 6.68 -2.42 10.21
CA ALA A 121 7.45 -2.66 11.42
C ALA A 121 8.39 -1.48 11.72
N MET A 122 9.13 -1.01 10.72
CA MET A 122 10.02 0.14 10.86
C MET A 122 9.24 1.42 11.16
N SER A 123 8.15 1.69 10.44
CA SER A 123 7.30 2.85 10.72
C SER A 123 6.67 2.78 12.12
N HIS A 124 6.37 1.59 12.64
CA HIS A 124 5.86 1.46 14.00
C HIS A 124 6.88 1.92 15.04
N ILE A 125 8.14 1.53 14.90
CA ILE A 125 9.23 1.95 15.80
C ILE A 125 9.49 3.46 15.67
N GLU A 126 9.30 4.02 14.49
CA GLU A 126 9.62 5.41 14.16
C GLU A 126 8.52 6.41 14.55
N LEU A 127 7.26 5.98 14.56
CA LEU A 127 6.11 6.81 14.89
C LEU A 127 5.71 6.64 16.36
N SER A 128 6.24 7.49 17.24
CA SER A 128 5.94 7.47 18.69
C SER A 128 4.44 7.49 19.00
N ALA A 129 3.67 8.19 18.19
CA ALA A 129 2.22 8.26 18.29
C ALA A 129 1.52 6.92 18.06
N TRP A 130 2.03 6.14 17.12
CA TRP A 130 1.49 4.85 16.74
C TRP A 130 1.97 3.76 17.69
N SER A 131 3.26 3.77 18.07
CA SER A 131 3.83 2.77 18.99
C SER A 131 3.23 2.80 20.39
N ALA A 132 2.77 3.97 20.85
CA ALA A 132 2.09 4.08 22.15
C ALA A 132 0.74 3.32 22.21
N ASN A 133 0.18 2.90 21.08
CA ASN A 133 -1.11 2.21 21.03
C ASN A 133 -0.93 0.69 21.02
N ARG A 134 -1.41 -0.02 22.05
CA ARG A 134 -1.32 -1.49 22.13
C ARG A 134 -1.94 -2.22 20.94
N ARG A 135 -3.02 -1.68 20.35
CA ARG A 135 -3.66 -2.26 19.15
C ARG A 135 -2.83 -2.04 17.89
N ALA A 136 -2.04 -0.97 17.84
CA ALA A 136 -1.15 -0.69 16.72
C ALA A 136 -0.07 -1.75 16.57
N TYR A 137 0.42 -2.32 17.69
CA TYR A 137 1.36 -3.44 17.64
C TYR A 137 0.74 -4.66 16.97
N ALA A 138 -0.46 -5.07 17.39
CA ALA A 138 -1.14 -6.23 16.81
C ALA A 138 -1.41 -6.05 15.31
N VAL A 139 -1.84 -4.86 14.89
CA VAL A 139 -2.06 -4.54 13.47
C VAL A 139 -0.75 -4.58 12.69
N THR A 140 0.31 -3.94 13.19
CA THR A 140 1.63 -3.96 12.54
C THR A 140 2.16 -5.40 12.41
N ALA A 141 2.11 -6.18 13.49
CA ALA A 141 2.59 -7.55 13.51
C ALA A 141 1.82 -8.43 12.52
N MET A 142 0.49 -8.33 12.50
CA MET A 142 -0.35 -9.06 11.56
C MET A 142 0.01 -8.72 10.10
N VAL A 143 0.14 -7.43 9.77
CA VAL A 143 0.46 -7.00 8.40
C VAL A 143 1.86 -7.48 7.99
N SER A 144 2.87 -7.33 8.85
CA SER A 144 4.23 -7.79 8.55
C SER A 144 4.32 -9.30 8.41
N ILE A 145 3.68 -10.07 9.30
CA ILE A 145 3.65 -11.54 9.21
C ILE A 145 2.92 -11.98 7.94
N ALA A 146 1.77 -11.38 7.63
CA ALA A 146 1.02 -11.70 6.41
C ALA A 146 1.87 -11.45 5.15
N SER A 147 2.62 -10.35 5.09
CA SER A 147 3.52 -10.06 3.96
C SER A 147 4.65 -11.10 3.84
N ILE A 148 5.25 -11.53 4.95
CA ILE A 148 6.28 -12.58 4.96
C ILE A 148 5.70 -13.92 4.50
N VAL A 149 4.55 -14.32 5.06
CA VAL A 149 3.88 -15.58 4.70
C VAL A 149 3.54 -15.58 3.22
N TYR A 150 2.99 -14.48 2.69
CA TYR A 150 2.66 -14.39 1.28
C TYR A 150 3.88 -14.48 0.37
N LEU A 151 4.97 -13.78 0.70
CA LEU A 151 6.23 -13.91 -0.03
C LEU A 151 6.71 -15.36 0.00
N TRP A 152 6.72 -16.00 1.17
CA TRP A 152 7.14 -17.39 1.33
C TRP A 152 6.31 -18.33 0.46
N LEU A 153 4.98 -18.21 0.47
CA LEU A 153 4.08 -19.00 -0.38
C LEU A 153 4.38 -18.84 -1.87
N ASN A 154 4.66 -17.61 -2.33
CA ASN A 154 5.05 -17.35 -3.72
C ASN A 154 6.39 -17.98 -4.08
N VAL A 155 7.39 -17.89 -3.18
CA VAL A 155 8.74 -18.41 -3.42
C VAL A 155 8.75 -19.94 -3.49
N VAL A 156 8.00 -20.62 -2.64
CA VAL A 156 7.93 -22.09 -2.63
C VAL A 156 6.91 -22.66 -3.62
N GLY A 157 6.18 -21.81 -4.34
CA GLY A 157 5.13 -22.24 -5.28
C GLY A 157 3.90 -22.87 -4.60
N ALA A 158 3.66 -22.55 -3.32
CA ALA A 158 2.51 -23.05 -2.55
C ALA A 158 1.29 -22.12 -2.61
N ASP A 159 1.34 -21.05 -3.41
CA ASP A 159 0.17 -20.22 -3.69
C ASP A 159 -0.80 -20.99 -4.61
N PRO A 160 -2.06 -21.23 -4.22
CA PRO A 160 -2.94 -22.15 -4.96
C PRO A 160 -3.24 -21.65 -6.36
N GLU A 161 -2.97 -22.46 -7.40
CA GLU A 161 -3.08 -22.05 -8.81
C GLU A 161 -4.46 -21.48 -9.18
N GLY A 162 -5.54 -22.05 -8.63
CA GLY A 162 -6.92 -21.57 -8.86
C GLY A 162 -7.32 -20.32 -8.06
N TYR A 163 -6.53 -19.92 -7.08
CA TYR A 163 -6.84 -18.82 -6.14
C TYR A 163 -5.74 -17.75 -6.02
N ARG A 164 -4.65 -17.84 -6.79
CA ARG A 164 -3.53 -16.89 -6.76
C ARG A 164 -3.96 -15.42 -6.96
N GLY A 165 -5.01 -15.19 -7.77
CA GLY A 165 -5.60 -13.87 -7.95
C GLY A 165 -6.28 -13.34 -6.68
N LEU A 166 -6.97 -14.21 -5.95
CA LEU A 166 -7.60 -13.89 -4.68
C LEU A 166 -6.56 -13.64 -3.58
N THR A 167 -5.57 -14.54 -3.45
CA THR A 167 -4.51 -14.40 -2.45
C THR A 167 -3.70 -13.12 -2.69
N GLN A 168 -3.30 -12.84 -3.94
CA GLN A 168 -2.62 -11.58 -4.27
C GLN A 168 -3.42 -10.35 -3.82
N ARG A 169 -4.72 -10.30 -4.09
CA ARG A 169 -5.58 -9.17 -3.70
C ARG A 169 -5.73 -9.07 -2.19
N LEU A 170 -5.90 -10.19 -1.50
CA LEU A 170 -6.02 -10.24 -0.05
C LEU A 170 -4.77 -9.68 0.61
N PHE A 171 -3.59 -10.18 0.24
CA PHE A 171 -2.33 -9.73 0.82
C PHE A 171 -1.96 -8.30 0.41
N SER A 172 -2.25 -7.91 -0.84
CA SER A 172 -2.10 -6.51 -1.27
C SER A 172 -3.02 -5.58 -0.47
N SER A 173 -4.23 -6.04 -0.13
CA SER A 173 -5.17 -5.30 0.71
C SER A 173 -4.70 -5.20 2.15
N ILE A 174 -4.19 -6.28 2.75
CA ILE A 174 -3.60 -6.29 4.09
C ILE A 174 -2.42 -5.31 4.16
N ASN A 175 -1.53 -5.33 3.17
CA ASN A 175 -0.41 -4.39 3.11
C ASN A 175 -0.89 -2.93 3.01
N SER A 176 -1.90 -2.67 2.18
CA SER A 176 -2.47 -1.32 1.98
C SER A 176 -3.35 -0.85 3.15
N LEU A 177 -3.85 -1.78 3.97
CA LEU A 177 -4.63 -1.49 5.17
C LEU A 177 -3.78 -0.79 6.23
N TRP A 178 -2.49 -1.08 6.32
CA TRP A 178 -1.63 -0.45 7.33
C TRP A 178 -1.53 1.07 7.14
N PRO A 179 -1.15 1.60 5.96
CA PRO A 179 -1.18 3.04 5.71
C PRO A 179 -2.56 3.67 5.95
N PHE A 180 -3.63 2.97 5.58
CA PHE A 180 -4.99 3.43 5.81
C PHE A 180 -5.28 3.65 7.30
N LEU A 181 -4.99 2.65 8.13
CA LEU A 181 -5.25 2.72 9.58
C LEU A 181 -4.36 3.75 10.28
N VAL A 182 -3.10 3.84 9.88
CA VAL A 182 -2.15 4.82 10.43
C VAL A 182 -2.55 6.24 10.07
N ALA A 183 -2.90 6.48 8.80
CA ALA A 183 -3.43 7.76 8.36
C ALA A 183 -4.68 8.14 9.17
N LEU A 184 -5.66 7.24 9.26
CA LEU A 184 -6.90 7.49 9.99
C LEU A 184 -6.64 7.82 11.48
N TYR A 185 -5.73 7.08 12.11
CA TYR A 185 -5.37 7.29 13.52
C TYR A 185 -4.67 8.63 13.74
N LEU A 186 -3.64 8.96 12.95
CA LEU A 186 -2.88 10.20 13.10
C LEU A 186 -3.75 11.43 12.80
N LEU A 187 -4.63 11.35 11.80
CA LEU A 187 -5.57 12.42 11.46
C LEU A 187 -6.58 12.67 12.59
N ARG A 188 -7.14 11.60 13.19
CA ARG A 188 -8.07 11.72 14.32
C ARG A 188 -7.38 12.32 15.54
N ARG A 189 -6.18 11.85 15.87
CA ARG A 189 -5.40 12.39 17.00
C ARG A 189 -5.07 13.87 16.81
N GLY A 190 -4.64 14.27 15.62
CA GLY A 190 -4.37 15.67 15.29
C GLY A 190 -5.60 16.57 15.44
N SER A 191 -6.79 16.08 15.05
CA SER A 191 -8.06 16.80 15.25
C SER A 191 -8.46 16.90 16.72
N SER A 192 -8.24 15.87 17.53
CA SER A 192 -8.50 15.93 18.98
C SER A 192 -7.57 16.91 19.69
N ALA A 193 -6.28 16.94 19.34
CA ALA A 193 -5.32 17.88 19.92
C ALA A 193 -5.68 19.35 19.64
N LEU A 194 -6.19 19.65 18.44
CA LEU A 194 -6.65 21.00 18.07
C LEU A 194 -7.91 21.44 18.82
N LYS A 195 -8.76 20.51 19.27
CA LYS A 195 -9.96 20.84 20.07
C LYS A 195 -9.65 21.10 21.55
N VAL A 196 -8.50 20.64 22.04
CA VAL A 196 -8.12 20.75 23.46
C VAL A 196 -7.37 22.06 23.76
N GLN A 197 -6.83 22.75 22.76
CA GLN A 197 -6.34 24.13 22.96
C GLN A 197 -7.53 25.08 23.10
N PRO A 198 -7.77 25.69 24.28
CA PRO A 198 -8.72 26.78 24.39
C PRO A 198 -8.17 27.95 23.55
N ALA A 199 -9.05 28.65 22.86
CA ALA A 199 -8.71 29.94 22.26
C ALA A 199 -8.31 30.88 23.41
N HIS A 200 -7.02 31.17 23.52
CA HIS A 200 -6.46 32.24 24.35
C HIS A 200 -6.04 33.38 23.42
#